data_AF-A0A1C5L6D6-F1
#
_entry.id   AF-A0A1C5L6D6-F1
#
_cell.length_a   1.000
_cell.length_b   1.000
_cell.length_c   1.000
_cell.angle_alpha   90.00
_cell.angle_beta   90.00
_cell.angle_gamma   90.00
#
_symmetry.space_group_name_H-M   'P 1'
#
loop_
_entity.id
_entity.type
_entity.pdbx_description
1 polymer ?
#
loop_
_entity_poly.entity_id
_entity_poly.type
_entity_poly.pdbx_seq_one_letter_code
_entity_poly.pdbx_strand_id
1 'polypeptide(L)'
;MKIGIFGGSFDPIHLGHTRIINEAIISLQLDKMLIVPTKHNPWKEDSVANNQQRIEMIQIALKDNSKCEVCTLEIDRQDNEKNYTIDTIKELKKIYKNDQLYFMMGMDQASQFDKWKSAKEISELVQLVAFNRKGYQKNDVLNDYHFEFIQADSTAESSTQFKAGNKEIVDRNVYTYAFQNGLYLENFVSGYMSEKRFKHTCSVAKLAREFAVANGIDGKKAYIAGMLHDIAKEMDKKQEDDLMEKYFSKYVDKPRAIYHQWLSTYLAQKDFMIEDAEILQAIRHHTTASTNMSLLDMCVYCADKLDPLRGYDSSKQIALCKEDIIEGFKGELKNFYKFSKKKNRPIDECFFDVYQVYCKGDLNG
;
A
#
# COMPACT_ATOMS: atom_id res chain seq x y z
N MET A 1 20.51 -18.73 -26.44
CA MET A 1 20.51 -17.59 -25.51
C MET A 1 20.85 -18.06 -24.10
N LYS A 2 21.39 -17.17 -23.27
CA LYS A 2 21.49 -17.32 -21.82
C LYS A 2 20.33 -16.61 -21.15
N ILE A 3 19.48 -17.36 -20.46
CA ILE A 3 18.24 -16.83 -19.87
C ILE A 3 18.29 -17.00 -18.36
N GLY A 4 18.25 -15.89 -17.64
CA GLY A 4 18.10 -15.87 -16.19
C GLY A 4 16.65 -16.06 -15.77
N ILE A 5 16.42 -16.74 -14.65
CA ILE A 5 15.13 -16.92 -13.99
C ILE A 5 15.28 -16.50 -12.53
N PHE A 6 14.52 -15.50 -12.11
CA PHE A 6 14.52 -15.03 -10.71
C PHE A 6 13.11 -15.02 -10.16
N GLY A 7 12.86 -15.99 -9.27
CA GLY A 7 11.58 -16.16 -8.60
C GLY A 7 11.51 -15.40 -7.28
N GLY A 8 10.32 -14.91 -6.94
CA GLY A 8 10.11 -14.22 -5.67
C GLY A 8 8.68 -13.74 -5.46
N SER A 9 8.36 -13.33 -4.23
CA SER A 9 7.05 -12.77 -3.96
C SER A 9 6.91 -11.33 -4.42
N PHE A 10 7.97 -10.51 -4.37
CA PHE A 10 7.95 -9.12 -4.83
C PHE A 10 6.78 -8.28 -4.26
N ASP A 11 6.61 -8.29 -2.93
CA ASP A 11 5.52 -7.57 -2.23
C ASP A 11 6.06 -6.51 -1.24
N PRO A 12 6.64 -5.39 -1.72
CA PRO A 12 6.86 -5.05 -3.13
C PRO A 12 8.24 -5.52 -3.64
N ILE A 13 8.48 -5.39 -4.95
CA ILE A 13 9.86 -5.35 -5.49
C ILE A 13 10.61 -4.16 -4.88
N HIS A 14 11.93 -4.31 -4.69
CA HIS A 14 12.76 -3.34 -3.96
C HIS A 14 14.15 -3.24 -4.61
N LEU A 15 14.93 -2.24 -4.22
CA LEU A 15 16.21 -1.91 -4.85
C LEU A 15 17.21 -3.07 -4.77
N GLY A 16 17.22 -3.83 -3.67
CA GLY A 16 18.00 -5.08 -3.58
C GLY A 16 17.69 -6.09 -4.70
N HIS A 17 16.41 -6.29 -5.06
CA HIS A 17 16.05 -7.14 -6.19
C HIS A 17 16.59 -6.58 -7.51
N THR A 18 16.39 -5.28 -7.77
CA THR A 18 16.85 -4.66 -9.03
C THR A 18 18.37 -4.71 -9.20
N ARG A 19 19.14 -4.54 -8.10
CA ARG A 19 20.60 -4.67 -8.09
C ARG A 19 21.04 -6.08 -8.45
N ILE A 20 20.45 -7.08 -7.78
CA ILE A 20 20.73 -8.50 -8.04
C ILE A 20 20.43 -8.88 -9.49
N ILE A 21 19.30 -8.42 -10.02
CA ILE A 21 18.89 -8.65 -11.41
C ILE A 21 19.93 -8.07 -12.39
N ASN A 22 20.31 -6.80 -12.20
CA ASN A 22 21.27 -6.14 -13.07
C ASN A 22 22.66 -6.78 -12.99
N GLU A 23 23.11 -7.12 -11.79
CA GLU A 23 24.40 -7.78 -11.58
C GLU A 23 24.44 -9.15 -12.27
N ALA A 24 23.37 -9.94 -12.15
CA ALA A 24 23.27 -11.23 -12.84
C ALA A 24 23.32 -11.10 -14.37
N ILE A 25 22.61 -10.10 -14.92
CA ILE A 25 22.61 -9.83 -16.36
C ILE A 25 24.03 -9.54 -16.86
N ILE A 26 24.81 -8.76 -16.11
CA ILE A 26 26.19 -8.38 -16.47
C ILE A 26 27.13 -9.56 -16.28
N SER A 27 27.18 -10.12 -15.06
CA SER A 27 28.16 -11.14 -14.67
C SER A 27 28.01 -12.43 -15.47
N LEU A 28 26.78 -12.85 -15.79
CA LEU A 28 26.53 -14.08 -16.56
C LEU A 28 26.40 -13.83 -18.07
N GLN A 29 26.46 -12.57 -18.50
CA GLN A 29 26.20 -12.13 -19.86
C GLN A 29 24.84 -12.63 -20.37
N LEU A 30 23.78 -12.42 -19.58
CA LEU A 30 22.44 -12.89 -19.94
C LEU A 30 21.90 -12.11 -21.13
N ASP A 31 21.24 -12.83 -22.04
CA ASP A 31 20.47 -12.25 -23.15
C ASP A 31 19.08 -11.81 -22.68
N LYS A 32 18.51 -12.54 -21.71
CA LYS A 32 17.17 -12.29 -21.15
C LYS A 32 17.13 -12.62 -19.66
N MET A 33 16.30 -11.90 -18.92
CA MET A 33 16.01 -12.09 -17.51
C MET A 33 14.51 -12.23 -17.29
N LEU A 34 14.06 -13.42 -16.89
CA LEU A 34 12.68 -13.70 -16.51
C LEU A 34 12.48 -13.45 -15.01
N ILE A 35 11.57 -12.53 -14.67
CA ILE A 35 11.14 -12.29 -13.29
C ILE A 35 9.85 -13.06 -13.07
N VAL A 36 9.88 -14.05 -12.17
CA VAL A 36 8.77 -14.98 -11.93
C VAL A 36 8.11 -14.66 -10.58
N PRO A 37 7.07 -13.81 -10.54
CA PRO A 37 6.32 -13.58 -9.32
C PRO A 37 5.56 -14.85 -8.89
N THR A 38 5.77 -15.28 -7.65
CA THR A 38 5.12 -16.47 -7.10
C THR A 38 3.61 -16.24 -6.94
N LYS A 39 2.74 -17.17 -7.34
CA LYS A 39 1.28 -17.06 -7.17
C LYS A 39 0.86 -17.06 -5.69
N HIS A 40 1.38 -18.03 -4.95
CA HIS A 40 1.21 -18.17 -3.51
C HIS A 40 2.59 -18.30 -2.87
N ASN A 41 2.91 -17.49 -1.86
CA ASN A 41 4.08 -17.75 -1.04
C ASN A 41 3.67 -18.77 0.03
N PRO A 42 4.15 -20.03 -0.02
CA PRO A 42 3.76 -21.05 0.96
C PRO A 42 4.17 -20.73 2.40
N TRP A 43 4.97 -19.68 2.61
CA TRP A 43 5.50 -19.23 3.90
C TRP A 43 4.96 -17.87 4.35
N LYS A 44 4.06 -17.22 3.60
CA LYS A 44 3.44 -15.93 3.97
C LYS A 44 1.94 -15.96 3.71
N GLU A 45 1.13 -15.82 4.76
CA GLU A 45 -0.33 -15.91 4.65
C GLU A 45 -0.99 -14.67 4.04
N ASP A 46 -0.42 -13.46 4.21
CA ASP A 46 -1.01 -12.22 3.68
C ASP A 46 -0.02 -11.39 2.84
N SER A 47 -0.11 -11.51 1.51
CA SER A 47 0.48 -10.51 0.60
C SER A 47 -0.37 -9.25 0.63
N VAL A 48 0.26 -8.09 0.75
CA VAL A 48 -0.48 -6.81 0.75
C VAL A 48 -0.92 -6.47 -0.68
N ALA A 49 -0.02 -6.61 -1.65
CA ALA A 49 -0.34 -6.46 -3.06
C ALA A 49 -0.85 -7.79 -3.65
N ASN A 50 -1.90 -7.72 -4.45
CA ASN A 50 -2.39 -8.86 -5.23
C ASN A 50 -1.45 -9.18 -6.41
N ASN A 51 -1.68 -10.30 -7.10
CA ASN A 51 -0.84 -10.77 -8.20
C ASN A 51 -0.60 -9.71 -9.29
N GLN A 52 -1.68 -9.06 -9.73
CA GLN A 52 -1.63 -8.04 -10.78
C GLN A 52 -0.84 -6.80 -10.31
N GLN A 53 -1.08 -6.35 -9.08
CA GLN A 53 -0.35 -5.22 -8.50
C GLN A 53 1.14 -5.50 -8.33
N ARG A 54 1.52 -6.73 -8.00
CA ARG A 54 2.93 -7.15 -7.92
C ARG A 54 3.58 -7.15 -9.30
N ILE A 55 2.89 -7.64 -10.33
CA ILE A 55 3.35 -7.55 -11.74
C ILE A 55 3.60 -6.08 -12.12
N GLU A 56 2.63 -5.20 -11.86
CA GLU A 56 2.74 -3.77 -12.20
C GLU A 56 3.92 -3.10 -11.49
N MET A 57 4.12 -3.38 -10.20
CA MET A 57 5.30 -2.87 -9.47
C MET A 57 6.62 -3.40 -10.04
N ILE A 58 6.69 -4.66 -10.46
CA ILE A 58 7.88 -5.23 -11.12
C ILE A 58 8.15 -4.52 -12.45
N GLN A 59 7.11 -4.33 -13.28
CA GLN A 59 7.22 -3.63 -14.56
C GLN A 59 7.69 -2.19 -14.39
N ILE A 60 7.15 -1.48 -13.39
CA ILE A 60 7.57 -0.11 -13.04
C ILE A 60 9.05 -0.09 -12.64
N ALA A 61 9.47 -1.01 -11.78
CA ALA A 61 10.85 -1.06 -11.27
C ALA A 61 11.90 -1.40 -12.35
N LEU A 62 11.49 -2.13 -13.38
CA LEU A 62 12.40 -2.67 -14.41
C LEU A 62 12.16 -2.06 -15.80
N LYS A 63 11.35 -0.99 -15.90
CA LYS A 63 10.92 -0.37 -17.17
C LYS A 63 12.07 -0.02 -18.12
N ASP A 64 13.22 0.37 -17.56
CA ASP A 64 14.40 0.84 -18.32
C ASP A 64 15.37 -0.31 -18.64
N ASN A 65 15.10 -1.53 -18.18
CA ASN A 65 15.92 -2.71 -18.47
C ASN A 65 15.24 -3.58 -19.54
N SER A 66 15.64 -3.37 -20.81
CA SER A 66 15.08 -4.09 -21.97
C SER A 66 15.33 -5.60 -21.97
N LYS A 67 16.21 -6.11 -21.11
CA LYS A 67 16.46 -7.54 -20.96
C LYS A 67 15.52 -8.21 -19.95
N CYS A 68 14.80 -7.43 -19.14
CA CYS A 68 13.87 -7.94 -18.14
C CYS A 68 12.47 -8.17 -18.72
N GLU A 69 11.89 -9.32 -18.40
CA GLU A 69 10.54 -9.70 -18.78
C GLU A 69 9.83 -10.35 -17.58
N VAL A 70 8.60 -9.92 -17.30
CA VAL A 70 7.79 -10.55 -16.25
C VAL A 70 7.16 -11.82 -16.81
N CYS A 71 7.43 -12.95 -16.16
CA CYS A 71 6.93 -14.26 -16.53
C CYS A 71 5.76 -14.64 -15.61
N THR A 72 4.55 -14.60 -16.13
CA THR A 72 3.30 -14.86 -15.38
C THR A 72 2.94 -16.34 -15.28
N LEU A 73 3.80 -17.26 -15.77
CA LEU A 73 3.53 -18.71 -15.80
C LEU A 73 3.03 -19.26 -14.47
N GLU A 74 3.57 -18.80 -13.35
CA GLU A 74 3.12 -19.22 -12.02
C GLU A 74 1.76 -18.63 -11.63
N ILE A 75 1.51 -17.37 -11.97
CA ILE A 75 0.27 -16.64 -11.67
C ILE A 75 -0.90 -17.18 -12.50
N ASP A 76 -0.65 -17.54 -13.75
CA ASP A 76 -1.68 -17.94 -14.73
C ASP A 76 -2.15 -19.40 -14.56
N ARG A 77 -1.48 -20.18 -13.70
CA ARG A 77 -1.92 -21.54 -13.37
C ARG A 77 -3.33 -21.51 -12.79
N GLN A 78 -4.20 -22.37 -13.33
CA GLN A 78 -5.61 -22.43 -12.93
C GLN A 78 -5.81 -23.17 -11.61
N ASP A 79 -4.90 -24.07 -11.23
CA ASP A 79 -4.96 -24.78 -9.97
C ASP A 79 -4.49 -23.91 -8.79
N ASN A 80 -5.06 -24.15 -7.61
CA ASN A 80 -4.62 -23.54 -6.34
C ASN A 80 -3.57 -24.42 -5.63
N GLU A 81 -2.93 -25.32 -6.38
CA GLU A 81 -1.90 -26.19 -5.83
C GLU A 81 -0.62 -25.41 -5.54
N LYS A 82 0.26 -25.99 -4.72
CA LYS A 82 1.57 -25.39 -4.43
C LYS A 82 2.37 -25.31 -5.73
N ASN A 83 2.81 -24.10 -6.09
CA ASN A 83 3.77 -23.91 -7.18
C ASN A 83 5.16 -24.38 -6.74
N TYR A 84 5.58 -25.53 -7.28
CA TYR A 84 6.95 -26.00 -7.10
C TYR A 84 7.85 -25.51 -8.24
N THR A 85 9.05 -25.05 -7.89
CA THR A 85 10.05 -24.56 -8.85
C THR A 85 10.34 -25.54 -9.99
N ILE A 86 10.37 -26.84 -9.70
CA ILE A 86 10.59 -27.87 -10.72
C ILE A 86 9.55 -27.82 -11.84
N ASP A 87 8.28 -27.56 -11.50
CA ASP A 87 7.21 -27.51 -12.48
C ASP A 87 7.34 -26.26 -13.35
N THR A 88 7.71 -25.12 -12.76
CA THR A 88 8.01 -23.89 -13.49
C THR A 88 9.21 -24.08 -14.44
N ILE A 89 10.29 -24.70 -13.97
CA ILE A 89 11.50 -24.96 -14.77
C ILE A 89 11.20 -25.90 -15.93
N LYS A 90 10.38 -26.95 -15.73
CA LYS A 90 9.99 -27.88 -16.80
C LYS A 90 9.21 -27.18 -17.90
N GLU A 91 8.27 -26.30 -17.56
CA GLU A 91 7.54 -25.51 -18.56
C GLU A 91 8.48 -24.55 -19.30
N LEU A 92 9.36 -23.85 -18.58
CA LEU A 92 10.36 -22.98 -19.20
C LEU A 92 11.32 -23.74 -20.13
N LYS A 93 11.73 -24.96 -19.78
CA LYS A 93 12.54 -25.82 -20.67
C LYS A 93 11.79 -26.23 -21.94
N LYS A 94 10.46 -26.39 -21.89
CA LYS A 94 9.65 -26.65 -23.09
C LYS A 94 9.57 -25.43 -24.01
N ILE A 95 9.52 -24.23 -23.43
CA ILE A 95 9.47 -22.96 -24.16
C ILE A 95 10.85 -22.64 -24.76
N TYR A 96 11.90 -22.78 -23.96
CA TYR A 96 13.28 -22.40 -24.27
C TYR A 96 14.17 -23.64 -24.46
N LYS A 97 13.80 -24.51 -25.41
CA LYS A 97 14.38 -25.87 -25.57
C LYS A 97 15.89 -25.91 -25.79
N ASN A 98 16.42 -24.95 -26.53
CA ASN A 98 17.82 -24.90 -26.95
C ASN A 98 18.64 -23.84 -26.19
N ASP A 99 18.03 -23.18 -25.20
CA ASP A 99 18.67 -22.12 -24.45
C ASP A 99 19.22 -22.61 -23.10
N GLN A 100 20.22 -21.90 -22.59
CA GLN A 100 20.78 -22.18 -21.28
C GLN A 100 20.00 -21.39 -20.23
N LEU A 101 19.42 -22.09 -19.27
CA LEU A 101 18.63 -21.50 -18.18
C LEU A 101 19.49 -21.39 -16.92
N TYR A 102 19.47 -20.21 -16.30
CA TYR A 102 20.14 -19.92 -15.03
C TYR A 102 19.08 -19.62 -13.98
N PHE A 103 18.96 -20.46 -12.96
CA PHE A 103 18.00 -20.24 -11.87
C PHE A 103 18.69 -19.59 -10.68
N MET A 104 18.19 -18.41 -10.32
CA MET A 104 18.81 -17.52 -9.35
C MET A 104 18.05 -17.50 -8.03
N MET A 105 18.79 -17.56 -6.92
CA MET A 105 18.22 -17.48 -5.58
C MET A 105 19.19 -16.82 -4.59
N GLY A 106 18.68 -16.35 -3.46
CA GLY A 106 19.52 -15.86 -2.36
C GLY A 106 20.20 -17.00 -1.61
N MET A 107 21.34 -16.72 -0.98
CA MET A 107 22.09 -17.70 -0.17
C MET A 107 21.25 -18.37 0.92
N ASP A 108 20.25 -17.66 1.48
CA ASP A 108 19.32 -18.22 2.47
C ASP A 108 18.53 -19.41 1.92
N GLN A 109 18.11 -19.35 0.65
CA GLN A 109 17.44 -20.47 -0.03
C GLN A 109 18.43 -21.52 -0.51
N ALA A 110 19.57 -21.09 -1.06
CA ALA A 110 20.60 -21.99 -1.59
C ALA A 110 21.14 -22.94 -0.51
N SER A 111 21.35 -22.42 0.71
CA SER A 111 21.82 -23.21 1.86
C SER A 111 20.87 -24.32 2.31
N GLN A 112 19.62 -24.32 1.84
CA GLN A 112 18.61 -25.32 2.16
C GLN A 112 18.02 -25.96 0.89
N PHE A 113 18.74 -25.87 -0.23
CA PHE A 113 18.25 -26.30 -1.54
C PHE A 113 17.99 -27.81 -1.61
N ASP A 114 18.71 -28.61 -0.83
CA ASP A 114 18.49 -30.05 -0.65
C ASP A 114 17.05 -30.40 -0.22
N LYS A 115 16.36 -29.46 0.44
CA LYS A 115 14.97 -29.63 0.89
C LYS A 115 13.93 -29.30 -0.19
N TRP A 116 14.35 -28.75 -1.33
CA TRP A 116 13.43 -28.40 -2.41
C TRP A 116 12.91 -29.66 -3.11
N LYS A 117 11.63 -29.63 -3.52
CA LYS A 117 11.03 -30.72 -4.29
C LYS A 117 11.83 -30.93 -5.58
N SER A 118 12.34 -32.14 -5.77
CA SER A 118 13.16 -32.51 -6.93
C SER A 118 14.45 -31.69 -7.08
N ALA A 119 15.11 -31.30 -5.98
CA ALA A 119 16.34 -30.50 -6.00
C ALA A 119 17.41 -31.00 -6.99
N LYS A 120 17.67 -32.32 -6.99
CA LYS A 120 18.60 -32.95 -7.95
C LYS A 120 18.18 -32.74 -9.40
N GLU A 121 16.92 -33.04 -9.73
CA GLU A 121 16.40 -32.84 -11.08
C GLU A 121 16.47 -31.36 -11.50
N ILE A 122 16.18 -30.43 -10.59
CA ILE A 122 16.33 -28.99 -10.85
C ILE A 122 17.78 -28.69 -11.25
N SER A 123 18.77 -29.14 -10.46
CA SER A 123 20.19 -28.88 -10.73
C SER A 123 20.69 -29.47 -12.06
N GLU A 124 20.03 -30.49 -12.59
CA GLU A 124 20.33 -31.08 -13.90
C GLU A 124 19.68 -30.31 -15.06
N LEU A 125 18.59 -29.58 -14.79
CA LEU A 125 17.83 -28.85 -15.81
C LEU A 125 18.33 -27.41 -16.03
N VAL A 126 18.93 -26.79 -15.00
CA VAL A 126 19.36 -25.38 -15.02
C VAL A 126 20.72 -25.20 -14.35
N GLN A 127 21.45 -24.15 -14.73
CA GLN A 127 22.60 -23.68 -13.96
C GLN A 127 22.09 -22.96 -12.71
N LEU A 128 22.43 -23.45 -11.53
CA LEU A 128 22.05 -22.81 -10.26
C LEU A 128 23.00 -21.65 -9.95
N VAL A 129 22.43 -20.52 -9.54
CA VAL A 129 23.16 -19.30 -9.21
C VAL A 129 22.70 -18.77 -7.86
N ALA A 130 23.65 -18.60 -6.92
CA ALA A 130 23.38 -18.07 -5.59
C ALA A 130 24.00 -16.67 -5.41
N PHE A 131 23.22 -15.73 -4.89
CA PHE A 131 23.72 -14.43 -4.47
C PHE A 131 24.09 -14.43 -3.00
N ASN A 132 25.25 -13.86 -2.69
CA ASN A 132 25.65 -13.68 -1.30
C ASN A 132 24.69 -12.75 -0.56
N ARG A 133 24.40 -13.12 0.69
CA ARG A 133 23.56 -12.34 1.60
C ARG A 133 24.22 -12.27 2.95
N LYS A 134 24.28 -11.07 3.54
CA LYS A 134 24.93 -10.86 4.85
C LYS A 134 24.30 -11.78 5.89
N GLY A 135 25.13 -12.53 6.61
CA GLY A 135 24.70 -13.45 7.67
C GLY A 135 24.46 -14.90 7.22
N TYR A 136 24.57 -15.21 5.92
CA TYR A 136 24.48 -16.58 5.42
C TYR A 136 25.82 -17.04 4.85
N GLN A 137 26.30 -18.19 5.31
CA GLN A 137 27.55 -18.80 4.89
C GLN A 137 27.30 -19.98 3.96
N LYS A 138 28.30 -20.28 3.12
CA LYS A 138 28.29 -21.51 2.32
C LYS A 138 28.28 -22.73 3.25
N ASN A 139 27.53 -23.75 2.88
CA ASN A 139 27.48 -25.04 3.56
C ASN A 139 27.67 -26.18 2.54
N ASP A 140 27.78 -27.41 3.05
CA ASP A 140 28.07 -28.58 2.23
C ASP A 140 27.01 -28.87 1.17
N VAL A 141 25.75 -28.48 1.43
CA VAL A 141 24.65 -28.60 0.46
C VAL A 141 25.01 -28.00 -0.89
N LEU A 142 25.73 -26.87 -0.92
CA LEU A 142 26.06 -26.17 -2.16
C LEU A 142 27.05 -26.94 -3.04
N ASN A 143 27.86 -27.82 -2.45
CA ASN A 143 28.85 -28.62 -3.18
C ASN A 143 28.18 -29.69 -4.06
N ASP A 144 26.98 -30.13 -3.69
CA ASP A 144 26.27 -31.24 -4.33
C ASP A 144 25.48 -30.82 -5.59
N TYR A 145 25.26 -29.52 -5.79
CA TYR A 145 24.36 -28.99 -6.83
C TYR A 145 25.00 -27.96 -7.78
N HIS A 146 26.34 -27.93 -7.88
CA HIS A 146 27.09 -27.13 -8.87
C HIS A 146 26.71 -25.64 -8.94
N PHE A 147 26.54 -24.98 -7.79
CA PHE A 147 26.21 -23.56 -7.73
C PHE A 147 27.31 -22.65 -8.28
N GLU A 148 26.94 -21.71 -9.15
CA GLU A 148 27.71 -20.50 -9.42
C GLU A 148 27.37 -19.43 -8.37
N PHE A 149 28.33 -18.56 -8.05
CA PHE A 149 28.15 -17.54 -7.02
C PHE A 149 28.38 -16.15 -7.59
N ILE A 150 27.43 -15.25 -7.35
CA ILE A 150 27.55 -13.84 -7.70
C ILE A 150 27.74 -13.03 -6.42
N GLN A 151 28.84 -12.29 -6.38
CA GLN A 151 29.14 -11.33 -5.32
C GLN A 151 28.37 -10.04 -5.61
N ALA A 152 27.10 -10.01 -5.20
CA ALA A 152 26.36 -8.75 -5.14
C ALA A 152 26.63 -8.09 -3.79
N ASP A 153 26.84 -6.77 -3.77
CA ASP A 153 26.91 -5.99 -2.53
C ASP A 153 25.67 -6.30 -1.70
N SER A 154 25.88 -6.99 -0.57
CA SER A 154 24.79 -7.55 0.20
C SER A 154 24.00 -6.42 0.86
N THR A 155 22.93 -5.96 0.23
CA THR A 155 22.00 -5.05 0.87
C THR A 155 21.13 -5.85 1.83
N ALA A 156 21.02 -5.39 3.07
CA ALA A 156 20.07 -5.94 4.05
C ALA A 156 18.60 -5.67 3.69
N GLU A 157 18.35 -5.07 2.53
CA GLU A 157 17.05 -4.67 2.00
C GLU A 157 16.10 -5.87 1.88
N SER A 158 14.91 -5.71 2.44
CA SER A 158 13.84 -6.71 2.34
C SER A 158 12.48 -6.02 2.31
N SER A 159 11.50 -6.62 1.64
CA SER A 159 10.11 -6.11 1.67
C SER A 159 9.57 -5.96 3.11
N THR A 160 10.09 -6.72 4.08
CA THR A 160 9.76 -6.57 5.50
C THR A 160 10.18 -5.21 6.05
N GLN A 161 11.35 -4.69 5.67
CA GLN A 161 11.80 -3.35 6.07
C GLN A 161 10.93 -2.25 5.46
N PHE A 162 10.46 -2.44 4.22
CA PHE A 162 9.52 -1.50 3.60
C PHE A 162 8.21 -1.45 4.39
N LYS A 163 7.66 -2.63 4.73
CA LYS A 163 6.47 -2.77 5.59
C LYS A 163 6.68 -2.29 7.03
N ALA A 164 7.93 -2.06 7.45
CA ALA A 164 8.28 -1.45 8.72
C ALA A 164 8.52 0.07 8.62
N GLY A 165 8.24 0.68 7.46
CA GLY A 165 8.32 2.13 7.25
C GLY A 165 9.59 2.63 6.55
N ASN A 166 10.53 1.75 6.17
CA ASN A 166 11.73 2.18 5.44
C ASN A 166 11.41 2.43 3.96
N LYS A 167 11.14 3.68 3.61
CA LYS A 167 10.81 4.12 2.24
C LYS A 167 11.98 4.11 1.25
N GLU A 168 13.22 4.10 1.73
CA GLU A 168 14.41 4.28 0.88
C GLU A 168 14.79 3.02 0.09
N ILE A 169 14.15 1.89 0.39
CA ILE A 169 14.50 0.60 -0.20
C ILE A 169 13.74 0.29 -1.49
N VAL A 170 12.81 1.14 -1.94
CA VAL A 170 12.03 0.94 -3.18
C VAL A 170 12.24 2.10 -4.14
N ASP A 171 12.08 1.84 -5.44
CA ASP A 171 12.07 2.89 -6.46
C ASP A 171 10.92 3.89 -6.20
N ARG A 172 11.14 5.17 -6.51
CA ARG A 172 10.15 6.23 -6.26
C ARG A 172 8.84 6.00 -7.03
N ASN A 173 8.90 5.45 -8.24
CA ASN A 173 7.69 5.18 -9.02
C ASN A 173 6.92 3.97 -8.45
N VAL A 174 7.63 2.96 -7.95
CA VAL A 174 7.01 1.84 -7.20
C VAL A 174 6.35 2.36 -5.92
N TYR A 175 7.04 3.23 -5.18
CA TYR A 175 6.51 3.89 -3.98
C TYR A 175 5.20 4.64 -4.30
N THR A 176 5.24 5.46 -5.35
CA THR A 176 4.10 6.27 -5.80
C THR A 176 2.92 5.39 -6.20
N TYR A 177 3.16 4.41 -7.06
CA TYR A 177 2.14 3.45 -7.48
C TYR A 177 1.51 2.72 -6.29
N ALA A 178 2.32 2.30 -5.32
CA ALA A 178 1.85 1.55 -4.17
C ALA A 178 0.82 2.35 -3.36
N PHE A 179 1.14 3.58 -2.96
CA PHE A 179 0.24 4.39 -2.14
C PHE A 179 -0.95 4.94 -2.91
N GLN A 180 -0.79 5.29 -4.19
CA GLN A 180 -1.91 5.68 -5.05
C GLN A 180 -2.91 4.53 -5.26
N ASN A 181 -2.48 3.28 -5.07
CA ASN A 181 -3.35 2.10 -5.08
C ASN A 181 -3.74 1.60 -3.68
N GLY A 182 -3.46 2.38 -2.64
CA GLY A 182 -3.84 2.06 -1.26
C GLY A 182 -3.06 0.90 -0.63
N LEU A 183 -1.92 0.54 -1.21
CA LEU A 183 -1.07 -0.54 -0.70
C LEU A 183 -0.21 -0.04 0.46
N TYR A 184 0.01 -0.92 1.43
CA TYR A 184 0.89 -0.70 2.59
C TYR A 184 0.50 0.51 3.46
N LEU A 185 -0.69 1.08 3.30
CA LEU A 185 -1.14 2.23 4.10
C LEU A 185 -1.13 1.92 5.59
N GLU A 186 -1.71 0.81 6.01
CA GLU A 186 -1.74 0.40 7.42
C GLU A 186 -0.33 0.27 8.03
N ASN A 187 0.62 -0.27 7.26
CA ASN A 187 2.02 -0.42 7.67
C ASN A 187 2.66 0.94 8.00
N PHE A 188 2.40 1.97 7.19
CA PHE A 188 3.03 3.29 7.35
C PHE A 188 2.25 4.20 8.28
N VAL A 189 0.92 4.22 8.18
CA VAL A 189 0.02 5.10 8.96
C VAL A 189 0.14 4.82 10.46
N SER A 190 0.36 3.57 10.87
CA SER A 190 0.57 3.22 12.28
C SER A 190 1.76 3.94 12.92
N GLY A 191 2.77 4.35 12.14
CA GLY A 191 3.93 5.12 12.61
C GLY A 191 3.65 6.60 12.90
N TYR A 192 2.48 7.13 12.51
CA TYR A 192 2.11 8.54 12.68
C TYR A 192 1.28 8.81 13.94
N MET A 193 0.85 7.76 14.64
CA MET A 193 -0.19 7.88 15.66
C MET A 193 -0.16 6.74 16.68
N SER A 194 -0.83 6.94 17.81
CA SER A 194 -1.05 5.92 18.83
C SER A 194 -1.88 4.74 18.31
N GLU A 195 -1.74 3.57 18.94
CA GLU A 195 -2.51 2.37 18.58
C GLU A 195 -4.03 2.61 18.62
N LYS A 196 -4.50 3.41 19.59
CA LYS A 196 -5.92 3.78 19.70
C LYS A 196 -6.40 4.56 18.49
N ARG A 197 -5.61 5.55 18.05
CA ARG A 197 -5.91 6.38 16.87
C ARG A 197 -5.79 5.58 15.59
N PHE A 198 -4.84 4.66 15.52
CA PHE A 198 -4.69 3.76 14.38
C PHE A 198 -5.91 2.86 14.20
N LYS A 199 -6.42 2.25 15.29
CA LYS A 199 -7.67 1.46 15.25
C LYS A 199 -8.87 2.28 14.77
N HIS A 200 -8.99 3.52 15.26
CA HIS A 200 -9.99 4.48 14.78
C HIS A 200 -9.83 4.74 13.27
N THR A 201 -8.61 5.04 12.82
CA THR A 201 -8.30 5.33 11.41
C THR A 201 -8.65 4.16 10.49
N CYS A 202 -8.28 2.93 10.86
CA CYS A 202 -8.65 1.74 10.08
C CYS A 202 -10.17 1.52 10.04
N SER A 203 -10.87 1.78 11.15
CA SER A 203 -12.33 1.68 11.22
C SER A 203 -13.01 2.72 10.32
N VAL A 204 -12.56 3.97 10.37
CA VAL A 204 -13.02 5.06 9.48
C VAL A 204 -12.76 4.74 8.02
N ALA A 205 -11.56 4.26 7.66
CA ALA A 205 -11.24 3.88 6.29
C ALA A 205 -12.14 2.77 5.76
N LYS A 206 -12.40 1.75 6.58
CA LYS A 206 -13.32 0.66 6.23
C LYS A 206 -14.74 1.19 6.03
N LEU A 207 -15.23 2.01 6.96
CA LEU A 207 -16.58 2.55 6.90
C LEU A 207 -16.78 3.51 5.73
N ALA A 208 -15.79 4.38 5.45
CA ALA A 208 -15.79 5.27 4.30
C ALA A 208 -15.87 4.50 2.98
N ARG A 209 -15.10 3.39 2.87
CA ARG A 209 -15.18 2.48 1.72
C ARG A 209 -16.57 1.85 1.58
N GLU A 210 -17.16 1.40 2.67
CA GLU A 210 -18.52 0.82 2.66
C GLU A 210 -19.56 1.84 2.20
N PHE A 211 -19.48 3.09 2.67
CA PHE A 211 -20.35 4.18 2.19
C PHE A 211 -20.13 4.45 0.70
N ALA A 212 -18.87 4.56 0.26
CA ALA A 212 -18.56 4.84 -1.12
C ALA A 212 -19.11 3.76 -2.07
N VAL A 213 -18.83 2.48 -1.78
CA VAL A 213 -19.29 1.35 -2.60
C VAL A 213 -20.82 1.30 -2.66
N ALA A 214 -21.51 1.50 -1.54
CA ALA A 214 -22.97 1.46 -1.49
C ALA A 214 -23.63 2.61 -2.30
N ASN A 215 -22.91 3.72 -2.49
CA ASN A 215 -23.37 4.90 -3.22
C ASN A 215 -22.75 5.03 -4.63
N GLY A 216 -22.12 3.97 -5.16
CA GLY A 216 -21.56 3.96 -6.52
C GLY A 216 -20.29 4.82 -6.70
N ILE A 217 -19.56 5.10 -5.63
CA ILE A 217 -18.32 5.88 -5.60
C ILE A 217 -17.13 4.91 -5.52
N ASP A 218 -15.95 5.34 -5.98
CA ASP A 218 -14.72 4.57 -5.89
C ASP A 218 -14.33 4.28 -4.42
N GLY A 219 -14.55 3.03 -3.99
CA GLY A 219 -14.22 2.57 -2.65
C GLY A 219 -12.73 2.59 -2.33
N LYS A 220 -11.83 2.51 -3.32
CA LYS A 220 -10.38 2.62 -3.12
C LYS A 220 -10.02 4.04 -2.73
N LYS A 221 -10.56 5.05 -3.42
CA LYS A 221 -10.34 6.46 -3.05
C LYS A 221 -10.83 6.76 -1.64
N ALA A 222 -12.01 6.25 -1.28
CA ALA A 222 -12.58 6.43 0.06
C ALA A 222 -11.74 5.77 1.16
N TYR A 223 -11.24 4.56 0.90
CA TYR A 223 -10.34 3.88 1.83
C TYR A 223 -9.02 4.65 2.01
N ILE A 224 -8.39 5.11 0.92
CA ILE A 224 -7.15 5.90 1.00
C ILE A 224 -7.38 7.21 1.78
N ALA A 225 -8.44 7.96 1.45
CA ALA A 225 -8.77 9.19 2.15
C ALA A 225 -9.03 8.94 3.65
N GLY A 226 -9.78 7.89 3.98
CA GLY A 226 -10.03 7.49 5.36
C GLY A 226 -8.79 7.00 6.10
N MET A 227 -7.83 6.34 5.44
CA MET A 227 -6.57 5.95 6.08
C MET A 227 -5.67 7.15 6.38
N LEU A 228 -5.78 8.23 5.60
CA LEU A 228 -4.90 9.38 5.67
C LEU A 228 -5.52 10.59 6.38
N HIS A 229 -6.81 10.56 6.75
CA HIS A 229 -7.52 11.74 7.27
C HIS A 229 -6.90 12.31 8.56
N ASP A 230 -6.40 11.44 9.45
CA ASP A 230 -5.95 11.78 10.80
C ASP A 230 -4.43 11.65 11.02
N ILE A 231 -3.64 11.50 9.95
CA ILE A 231 -2.17 11.28 10.07
C ILE A 231 -1.40 12.44 10.70
N ALA A 232 -1.98 13.65 10.74
CA ALA A 232 -1.43 14.79 11.46
C ALA A 232 -2.01 15.00 12.86
N LYS A 233 -2.95 14.14 13.32
CA LYS A 233 -3.75 14.40 14.53
C LYS A 233 -2.94 14.42 15.83
N GLU A 234 -1.87 13.65 15.88
CA GLU A 234 -0.98 13.50 17.04
C GLU A 234 0.42 14.04 16.75
N MET A 235 0.54 14.94 15.77
CA MET A 235 1.78 15.63 15.43
C MET A 235 2.31 16.46 16.61
N ASP A 236 3.65 16.56 16.72
CA ASP A 236 4.29 17.43 17.70
C ASP A 236 3.84 18.89 17.51
N LYS A 237 3.61 19.60 18.62
CA LYS A 237 3.04 20.95 18.59
C LYS A 237 3.91 21.94 17.84
N LYS A 238 5.23 21.90 18.03
CA LYS A 238 6.14 22.82 17.36
C LYS A 238 6.13 22.55 15.86
N GLN A 239 6.19 21.27 15.48
CA GLN A 239 6.08 20.87 14.08
C GLN A 239 4.76 21.30 13.44
N GLU A 240 3.64 21.15 14.17
CA GLU A 240 2.30 21.58 13.74
C GLU A 240 2.27 23.09 13.46
N ASP A 241 2.76 23.90 14.40
CA ASP A 241 2.78 25.36 14.30
C ASP A 241 3.69 25.81 13.12
N ASP A 242 4.91 25.26 13.03
CA ASP A 242 5.87 25.56 11.94
C ASP A 242 5.27 25.25 10.56
N LEU A 243 4.57 24.12 10.40
CA LEU A 243 3.96 23.73 9.14
C LEU A 243 2.71 24.55 8.81
N MET A 244 1.91 24.90 9.82
CA MET A 244 0.73 25.76 9.63
C MET A 244 1.14 27.17 9.21
N GLU A 245 2.12 27.78 9.88
CA GLU A 245 2.65 29.10 9.48
C GLU A 245 3.23 29.06 8.06
N LYS A 246 3.98 28.01 7.73
CA LYS A 246 4.67 27.91 6.44
C LYS A 246 3.74 27.67 5.25
N TYR A 247 2.77 26.77 5.38
CA TYR A 247 1.96 26.30 4.24
C TYR A 247 0.47 26.69 4.33
N PHE A 248 0.00 27.07 5.51
CA PHE A 248 -1.41 27.29 5.80
C PHE A 248 -1.63 28.57 6.62
N SER A 249 -0.82 29.61 6.40
CA SER A 249 -0.84 30.87 7.15
C SER A 249 -2.23 31.52 7.24
N LYS A 250 -3.08 31.36 6.22
CA LYS A 250 -4.48 31.83 6.23
C LYS A 250 -5.41 31.12 7.23
N TYR A 251 -4.96 30.04 7.85
CA TYR A 251 -5.76 29.20 8.75
C TYR A 251 -5.19 29.16 10.18
N VAL A 252 -4.15 29.92 10.50
CA VAL A 252 -3.49 29.93 11.82
C VAL A 252 -4.34 30.56 12.93
N ASP A 253 -5.43 31.27 12.58
CA ASP A 253 -6.38 31.79 13.56
C ASP A 253 -7.53 30.80 13.85
N LYS A 254 -7.57 29.67 13.14
CA LYS A 254 -8.62 28.66 13.34
C LYS A 254 -8.34 27.82 14.59
N PRO A 255 -9.36 27.15 15.16
CA PRO A 255 -9.14 26.29 16.32
C PRO A 255 -8.10 25.20 16.03
N ARG A 256 -7.06 25.11 16.87
CA ARG A 256 -5.98 24.13 16.72
C ARG A 256 -6.48 22.68 16.54
N ALA A 257 -7.60 22.33 17.17
CA ALA A 257 -8.23 21.01 17.06
C ALA A 257 -8.55 20.58 15.62
N ILE A 258 -8.67 21.51 14.67
CA ILE A 258 -8.96 21.24 13.25
C ILE A 258 -7.74 21.36 12.32
N TYR A 259 -6.55 21.72 12.83
CA TYR A 259 -5.35 21.90 11.99
C TYR A 259 -4.98 20.65 11.18
N HIS A 260 -5.12 19.48 11.82
CA HIS A 260 -4.88 18.19 11.17
C HIS A 260 -5.61 18.01 9.85
N GLN A 261 -6.78 18.63 9.59
CA GLN A 261 -7.43 18.46 8.29
C GLN A 261 -6.56 19.00 7.13
N TRP A 262 -5.84 20.11 7.33
CA TRP A 262 -4.94 20.67 6.33
C TRP A 262 -3.57 19.99 6.33
N LEU A 263 -3.04 19.72 7.52
CA LEU A 263 -1.74 19.07 7.67
C LEU A 263 -1.77 17.63 7.18
N SER A 264 -2.83 16.87 7.44
CA SER A 264 -3.03 15.52 6.89
C SER A 264 -3.09 15.56 5.37
N THR A 265 -3.73 16.56 4.75
CA THR A 265 -3.67 16.72 3.27
C THR A 265 -2.22 16.95 2.82
N TYR A 266 -1.46 17.82 3.48
CA TYR A 266 -0.07 18.08 3.14
C TYR A 266 0.82 16.83 3.29
N LEU A 267 0.67 16.09 4.38
CA LEU A 267 1.41 14.83 4.61
C LEU A 267 1.00 13.75 3.61
N ALA A 268 -0.27 13.65 3.24
CA ALA A 268 -0.73 12.71 2.22
C ALA A 268 -0.03 12.97 0.87
N GLN A 269 0.14 14.24 0.47
CA GLN A 269 0.88 14.59 -0.74
C GLN A 269 2.38 14.30 -0.59
N LYS A 270 2.99 14.80 0.50
CA LYS A 270 4.43 14.79 0.68
C LYS A 270 4.99 13.41 0.97
N ASP A 271 4.36 12.69 1.89
CA ASP A 271 4.89 11.44 2.43
C ASP A 271 4.27 10.22 1.74
N PHE A 272 3.06 10.32 1.20
CA PHE A 272 2.36 9.21 0.54
C PHE A 272 2.18 9.39 -0.97
N MET A 273 2.71 10.47 -1.56
CA MET A 273 2.64 10.76 -3.01
C MET A 273 1.21 10.74 -3.57
N ILE A 274 0.22 11.12 -2.76
CA ILE A 274 -1.17 11.22 -3.19
C ILE A 274 -1.33 12.50 -4.03
N GLU A 275 -1.74 12.32 -5.28
CA GLU A 275 -1.97 13.42 -6.24
C GLU A 275 -3.44 13.57 -6.62
N ASP A 276 -4.29 12.59 -6.29
CA ASP A 276 -5.71 12.59 -6.61
C ASP A 276 -6.44 13.72 -5.83
N ALA A 277 -6.99 14.68 -6.59
CA ALA A 277 -7.61 15.86 -6.02
C ALA A 277 -8.88 15.55 -5.21
N GLU A 278 -9.62 14.48 -5.53
CA GLU A 278 -10.81 14.08 -4.76
C GLU A 278 -10.40 13.52 -3.40
N ILE A 279 -9.36 12.67 -3.34
CA ILE A 279 -8.82 12.14 -2.08
C ILE A 279 -8.33 13.29 -1.18
N LEU A 280 -7.54 14.20 -1.75
CA LEU A 280 -6.97 15.32 -1.00
C LEU A 280 -8.04 16.30 -0.48
N GLN A 281 -9.10 16.53 -1.26
CA GLN A 281 -10.25 17.34 -0.85
C GLN A 281 -11.03 16.66 0.28
N ALA A 282 -11.31 15.36 0.16
CA ALA A 282 -12.01 14.61 1.20
C ALA A 282 -11.26 14.66 2.54
N ILE A 283 -9.93 14.52 2.52
CA ILE A 283 -9.08 14.71 3.70
C ILE A 283 -9.17 16.16 4.21
N ARG A 284 -9.16 17.16 3.34
CA ARG A 284 -9.19 18.58 3.75
C ARG A 284 -10.49 18.98 4.44
N HIS A 285 -11.62 18.40 4.04
CA HIS A 285 -12.95 18.79 4.49
C HIS A 285 -13.55 17.87 5.56
N HIS A 286 -12.88 16.76 5.93
CA HIS A 286 -13.50 15.73 6.78
C HIS A 286 -13.97 16.21 8.18
N THR A 287 -13.37 17.27 8.75
CA THR A 287 -13.72 17.70 10.11
C THR A 287 -14.81 18.77 10.13
N THR A 288 -14.71 19.75 9.23
CA THR A 288 -15.51 20.98 9.22
C THR A 288 -16.53 21.04 8.10
N ALA A 289 -16.47 20.10 7.14
CA ALA A 289 -17.16 20.16 5.87
C ALA A 289 -16.85 21.45 5.08
N SER A 290 -17.51 21.64 3.94
CA SER A 290 -17.39 22.78 3.04
C SER A 290 -18.75 23.01 2.38
N THR A 291 -18.97 24.19 1.78
CA THR A 291 -20.17 24.44 0.95
C THR A 291 -20.10 23.72 -0.40
N ASN A 292 -18.95 23.13 -0.73
CA ASN A 292 -18.72 22.35 -1.93
C ASN A 292 -18.15 20.96 -1.55
N MET A 293 -19.00 20.11 -0.99
CA MET A 293 -18.68 18.72 -0.66
C MET A 293 -18.91 17.82 -1.87
N SER A 294 -17.89 17.04 -2.23
CA SER A 294 -18.07 15.88 -3.11
C SER A 294 -18.77 14.73 -2.35
N LEU A 295 -19.30 13.74 -3.07
CA LEU A 295 -19.84 12.54 -2.42
C LEU A 295 -18.76 11.79 -1.63
N LEU A 296 -17.51 11.80 -2.11
CA LEU A 296 -16.36 11.22 -1.40
C LEU A 296 -16.07 11.96 -0.09
N ASP A 297 -16.15 13.30 -0.10
CA ASP A 297 -15.96 14.12 1.10
C ASP A 297 -17.01 13.77 2.16
N MET A 298 -18.26 13.58 1.72
CA MET A 298 -19.36 13.17 2.59
C MET A 298 -19.12 11.77 3.18
N CYS A 299 -18.60 10.81 2.39
CA CYS A 299 -18.21 9.49 2.89
C CYS A 299 -17.20 9.59 4.04
N VAL A 300 -16.11 10.35 3.86
CA VAL A 300 -15.05 10.46 4.88
C VAL A 300 -15.53 11.24 6.11
N TYR A 301 -16.26 12.35 5.91
CA TYR A 301 -16.86 13.14 6.98
C TYR A 301 -17.81 12.31 7.85
N CYS A 302 -18.73 11.58 7.22
CA CYS A 302 -19.67 10.72 7.93
C CYS A 302 -18.95 9.56 8.61
N ALA A 303 -17.97 8.93 7.96
CA ALA A 303 -17.25 7.80 8.55
C ALA A 303 -16.48 8.19 9.81
N ASP A 304 -15.80 9.35 9.83
CA ASP A 304 -15.09 9.84 11.02
C ASP A 304 -16.03 10.03 12.22
N LYS A 305 -17.22 10.58 11.98
CA LYS A 305 -18.23 10.80 13.02
C LYS A 305 -18.98 9.54 13.38
N LEU A 306 -19.17 8.60 12.48
CA LEU A 306 -19.99 7.42 12.73
C LEU A 306 -19.19 6.18 13.12
N ASP A 307 -17.86 6.31 13.20
CA ASP A 307 -16.99 5.23 13.63
C ASP A 307 -17.54 4.50 14.88
N PRO A 308 -17.85 3.19 14.77
CA PRO A 308 -18.36 2.39 15.88
C PRO A 308 -17.49 2.41 17.15
N LEU A 309 -16.19 2.75 17.04
CA LEU A 309 -15.30 2.85 18.19
C LEU A 309 -15.48 4.15 19.01
N ARG A 310 -16.37 5.07 18.58
CA ARG A 310 -16.67 6.34 19.28
C ARG A 310 -17.52 6.16 20.56
N GLY A 311 -18.05 4.97 20.82
CA GLY A 311 -18.73 4.64 22.08
C GLY A 311 -20.21 5.05 22.16
N TYR A 312 -20.85 5.31 21.01
CA TYR A 312 -22.30 5.48 20.89
C TYR A 312 -22.84 4.64 19.74
N ASP A 313 -24.15 4.38 19.75
CA ASP A 313 -24.82 3.66 18.68
C ASP A 313 -25.01 4.55 17.44
N SER A 314 -24.20 4.32 16.43
CA SER A 314 -24.26 4.96 15.11
C SER A 314 -24.97 4.10 14.06
N SER A 315 -25.49 2.92 14.41
CA SER A 315 -25.98 1.91 13.46
C SER A 315 -27.04 2.43 12.49
N LYS A 316 -28.03 3.18 12.99
CA LYS A 316 -29.10 3.77 12.17
C LYS A 316 -28.56 4.77 11.16
N GLN A 317 -27.61 5.61 11.58
CA GLN A 317 -27.01 6.61 10.71
C GLN A 317 -26.05 5.98 9.70
N ILE A 318 -25.33 4.93 10.09
CA ILE A 318 -24.52 4.11 9.17
C ILE A 318 -25.41 3.50 8.09
N ALA A 319 -26.56 2.94 8.45
CA ALA A 319 -27.50 2.38 7.50
C ALA A 319 -28.01 3.46 6.52
N LEU A 320 -28.37 4.63 7.03
CA LEU A 320 -28.78 5.76 6.19
C LEU A 320 -27.66 6.20 5.23
N CYS A 321 -26.40 6.31 5.70
CA CYS A 321 -25.28 6.69 4.84
C CYS A 321 -24.98 5.64 3.75
N LYS A 322 -25.31 4.36 3.98
CA LYS A 322 -25.20 3.31 2.96
C LYS A 322 -26.32 3.37 1.93
N GLU A 323 -27.52 3.78 2.34
CA GLU A 323 -28.68 3.94 1.46
C GLU A 323 -28.55 5.22 0.61
N ASP A 324 -28.21 6.34 1.24
CA ASP A 324 -28.01 7.64 0.62
C ASP A 324 -27.00 8.47 1.44
N ILE A 325 -25.80 8.65 0.90
CA ILE A 325 -24.73 9.38 1.57
C ILE A 325 -25.07 10.87 1.77
N ILE A 326 -25.89 11.47 0.91
CA ILE A 326 -26.29 12.87 1.01
C ILE A 326 -27.24 13.04 2.20
N GLU A 327 -28.26 12.17 2.33
CA GLU A 327 -29.17 12.21 3.48
C GLU A 327 -28.45 11.83 4.78
N GLY A 328 -27.51 10.88 4.72
CA GLY A 328 -26.59 10.56 5.81
C GLY A 328 -25.79 11.78 6.28
N PHE A 329 -25.20 12.53 5.35
CA PHE A 329 -24.43 13.73 5.64
C PHE A 329 -25.28 14.86 6.23
N LYS A 330 -26.48 15.11 5.68
CA LYS A 330 -27.44 16.06 6.25
C LYS A 330 -27.81 15.66 7.69
N GLY A 331 -28.05 14.38 7.93
CA GLY A 331 -28.31 13.86 9.27
C GLY A 331 -27.19 14.19 10.26
N GLU A 332 -25.93 14.04 9.85
CA GLU A 332 -24.78 14.36 10.69
C GLU A 332 -24.60 15.85 10.97
N LEU A 333 -24.90 16.72 10.00
CA LEU A 333 -24.96 18.18 10.23
C LEU A 333 -26.04 18.52 11.28
N LYS A 334 -27.23 17.93 11.17
CA LYS A 334 -28.33 18.12 12.14
C LYS A 334 -27.95 17.58 13.53
N ASN A 335 -27.31 16.42 13.59
CA ASN A 335 -26.85 15.81 14.85
C ASN A 335 -25.82 16.70 15.54
N PHE A 336 -24.84 17.23 14.79
CA PHE A 336 -23.85 18.15 15.32
C PHE A 336 -24.48 19.45 15.86
N TYR A 337 -25.43 20.05 15.14
CA TYR A 337 -26.14 21.25 15.59
C TYR A 337 -26.91 21.00 16.90
N LYS A 338 -27.72 19.93 16.94
CA LYS A 338 -28.49 19.54 18.14
C LYS A 338 -27.59 19.25 19.34
N PHE A 339 -26.50 18.50 19.12
CA PHE A 339 -25.54 18.18 20.16
C PHE A 339 -24.87 19.44 20.73
N SER A 340 -24.41 20.33 19.85
CA SER A 340 -23.72 21.56 20.25
C SER A 340 -24.64 22.51 21.02
N LYS A 341 -25.90 22.68 20.57
CA LYS A 341 -26.92 23.44 21.32
C LYS A 341 -27.21 22.82 22.69
N LYS A 342 -27.42 21.50 22.77
CA LYS A 342 -27.66 20.79 24.05
C LYS A 342 -26.49 20.94 25.02
N LYS A 343 -25.27 21.04 24.52
CA LYS A 343 -24.04 21.20 25.33
C LYS A 343 -23.62 22.65 25.54
N ASN A 344 -24.41 23.62 25.06
CA ASN A 344 -24.08 25.05 25.07
C ASN A 344 -22.67 25.34 24.51
N ARG A 345 -22.29 24.59 23.47
CA ARG A 345 -20.99 24.71 22.80
C ARG A 345 -21.09 25.76 21.69
N PRO A 346 -20.13 26.71 21.58
CA PRO A 346 -20.08 27.62 20.45
C PRO A 346 -19.86 26.86 19.13
N ILE A 347 -20.56 27.28 18.10
CA ILE A 347 -20.49 26.73 16.74
C ILE A 347 -19.82 27.79 15.86
N ASP A 348 -18.82 27.39 15.08
CA ASP A 348 -18.12 28.29 14.14
C ASP A 348 -19.09 28.79 13.07
N GLU A 349 -18.94 30.05 12.64
CA GLU A 349 -19.79 30.67 11.63
C GLU A 349 -19.81 29.88 10.32
N CYS A 350 -18.66 29.29 9.93
CA CYS A 350 -18.57 28.51 8.69
C CYS A 350 -19.50 27.29 8.69
N PHE A 351 -19.85 26.74 9.87
CA PHE A 351 -20.81 25.64 9.95
C PHE A 351 -22.19 26.09 9.47
N PHE A 352 -22.61 27.32 9.76
CA PHE A 352 -23.93 27.80 9.36
C PHE A 352 -24.04 27.97 7.86
N ASP A 353 -22.97 28.37 7.17
CA ASP A 353 -22.93 28.40 5.71
C ASP A 353 -23.12 27.00 5.11
N VAL A 354 -22.38 26.01 5.64
CA VAL A 354 -22.54 24.60 5.23
C VAL A 354 -23.95 24.11 5.53
N TYR A 355 -24.45 24.34 6.74
CA TYR A 355 -25.78 23.92 7.16
C TYR A 355 -26.86 24.53 6.27
N GLN A 356 -26.73 25.80 5.90
CA GLN A 356 -27.68 26.48 5.03
C GLN A 356 -27.68 25.92 3.61
N VAL A 357 -26.52 25.49 3.08
CA VAL A 357 -26.43 24.85 1.76
C VAL A 357 -27.12 23.49 1.75
N TYR A 358 -26.88 22.66 2.78
CA TYR A 358 -27.30 21.25 2.74
C TYR A 358 -28.59 20.93 3.52
N CYS A 359 -28.97 21.76 4.50
CA CYS A 359 -30.12 21.52 5.39
C CYS A 359 -31.16 22.66 5.35
N LYS A 360 -31.18 23.46 4.26
CA LYS A 360 -32.13 24.57 4.09
C LYS A 360 -33.57 24.13 4.36
N GLY A 361 -34.26 24.87 5.24
CA GLY A 361 -35.65 24.58 5.66
C GLY A 361 -35.79 24.11 7.11
N ASP A 362 -34.71 23.64 7.74
CA ASP A 362 -34.74 23.06 9.10
C ASP A 362 -34.32 24.03 10.22
N LEU A 363 -33.98 25.29 9.89
CA LEU A 363 -33.63 26.32 10.89
C LEU A 363 -34.83 27.08 11.46
N ASN A 364 -36.04 26.81 10.96
CA ASN A 364 -37.29 27.46 11.41
C ASN A 364 -38.11 26.59 12.39
N GLY A 365 -37.45 25.67 13.11
CA GLY A 365 -38.06 24.83 14.14
C GLY A 365 -37.92 25.41 15.54
#